data_AF-A0A0F9SZA0-F1
#
_entry.id   AF-A0A0F9SZA0-F1
#
_cell.length_a   1.000
_cell.length_b   1.000
_cell.length_c   1.000
_cell.angle_alpha   90.00
_cell.angle_beta   90.00
_cell.angle_gamma   90.00
#
_symmetry.space_group_name_H-M   'P 1'
#
loop_
_entity.id
_entity.type
_entity.pdbx_description
1 polymer ?
#
loop_
_entity_poly.entity_id
_entity_poly.type
_entity_poly.pdbx_seq_one_letter_code
_entity_poly.pdbx_strand_id
1 'polypeptide(L)'
;LNPDWSIENALKHAQFAQSCYQSNNAKAFFEHMYQPHPTTWSSELDDFEKFRYIVNYFTRMRFLTSDNKLELNAKGAVTDSQTLTPWFNHPKIAKTKHNIIFGHWAALEGKTGNPKVHALDTGCVWGNTMTLMELSTKKIILEKSLLSSK
;
A
#
# COMPACT_ATOMS: atom_id res chain seq x y z
N LEU A 1 4.38 2.95 -0.71
CA LEU A 1 5.65 3.04 0.06
C LEU A 1 5.57 4.22 1.02
N ASN A 2 5.87 4.01 2.31
CA ASN A 2 5.93 5.10 3.29
C ASN A 2 6.93 6.18 2.80
N PRO A 3 6.53 7.47 2.69
CA PRO A 3 7.41 8.52 2.18
C PRO A 3 8.67 8.78 3.01
N ASP A 4 8.70 8.36 4.26
CA ASP A 4 9.84 8.55 5.17
C ASP A 4 10.84 7.38 5.13
N TRP A 5 10.55 6.35 4.35
CA TRP A 5 11.47 5.22 4.17
C TRP A 5 12.29 5.36 2.89
N SER A 6 13.61 5.23 3.04
CA SER A 6 14.45 4.82 1.92
C SER A 6 14.10 3.40 1.49
N ILE A 7 14.48 3.00 0.27
CA ILE A 7 14.30 1.61 -0.19
C ILE A 7 14.99 0.63 0.75
N GLU A 8 16.19 0.97 1.23
CA GLU A 8 16.93 0.15 2.20
C GLU A 8 16.14 -0.03 3.50
N ASN A 9 15.59 1.04 4.07
CA ASN A 9 14.78 0.96 5.29
C ASN A 9 13.50 0.17 5.04
N ALA A 10 12.84 0.36 3.90
CA ALA A 10 11.66 -0.41 3.52
C ALA A 10 11.97 -1.92 3.45
N LEU A 11 13.12 -2.31 2.89
CA LEU A 11 13.54 -3.72 2.86
C LEU A 11 13.80 -4.27 4.27
N LYS A 12 14.47 -3.51 5.15
CA LYS A 12 14.66 -3.89 6.56
C LYS A 12 13.33 -4.07 7.29
N HIS A 13 12.38 -3.15 7.09
CA HIS A 13 11.05 -3.25 7.66
C HIS A 13 10.29 -4.47 7.12
N ALA A 14 10.38 -4.76 5.82
CA ALA A 14 9.78 -5.94 5.22
C ALA A 14 10.36 -7.24 5.80
N GLN A 15 11.69 -7.30 5.99
CA GLN A 15 12.36 -8.44 6.63
C GLN A 15 11.90 -8.65 8.07
N PHE A 16 11.75 -7.57 8.85
CA PHE A 16 11.19 -7.63 10.19
C PHE A 16 9.76 -8.15 10.20
N ALA A 17 8.87 -7.60 9.35
CA ALA A 17 7.49 -8.09 9.29
C ALA A 17 7.42 -9.56 8.86
N GLN A 18 8.26 -9.97 7.90
CA GLN A 18 8.37 -11.35 7.46
C GLN A 18 8.82 -12.27 8.60
N SER A 19 9.82 -11.89 9.39
CA SER A 19 10.28 -12.72 10.51
C SER A 19 9.19 -12.87 11.58
N CYS A 20 8.41 -11.83 11.87
CA CYS A 20 7.23 -11.92 12.74
C CYS A 20 6.22 -12.96 12.21
N TYR A 21 5.88 -12.89 10.91
CA TYR A 21 4.95 -13.83 10.26
C TYR A 21 5.45 -15.28 10.23
N GLN A 22 6.77 -15.48 10.18
CA GLN A 22 7.39 -16.81 10.13
C GLN A 22 7.79 -17.36 11.51
N SER A 23 7.58 -16.56 12.57
CA SER A 23 7.94 -16.95 13.93
C SER A 23 6.93 -17.90 14.57
N ASN A 24 7.35 -18.59 15.62
CA ASN A 24 6.44 -19.37 16.48
C ASN A 24 5.37 -18.49 17.17
N ASN A 25 5.57 -17.16 17.22
CA ASN A 25 4.63 -16.20 17.79
C ASN A 25 3.75 -15.52 16.73
N ALA A 26 3.73 -16.02 15.48
CA ALA A 26 2.97 -15.40 14.38
C ALA A 26 1.49 -15.18 14.74
N LYS A 27 0.87 -16.14 15.46
CA LYS A 27 -0.51 -16.01 15.93
C LYS A 27 -0.74 -14.73 16.74
N ALA A 28 0.14 -14.41 17.69
CA ALA A 28 0.01 -13.20 18.49
C ALA A 28 0.17 -11.93 17.63
N PHE A 29 1.10 -11.94 16.66
CA PHE A 29 1.25 -10.81 15.72
C PHE A 29 -0.01 -10.58 14.89
N PHE A 30 -0.66 -11.65 14.41
CA PHE A 30 -1.95 -11.54 13.70
C PHE A 30 -3.06 -11.00 14.61
N GLU A 31 -3.16 -11.47 15.85
CA GLU A 31 -4.15 -11.00 16.82
C GLU A 31 -3.98 -9.50 17.14
N HIS A 32 -2.73 -9.01 17.18
CA HIS A 32 -2.42 -7.61 17.45
C HIS A 32 -2.43 -6.71 16.21
N MET A 33 -2.56 -7.25 14.99
CA MET A 33 -2.43 -6.51 13.73
C MET A 33 -3.48 -5.39 13.56
N TYR A 34 -4.68 -5.56 14.13
CA TYR A 34 -5.80 -4.63 13.96
C TYR A 34 -6.07 -3.72 15.17
N GLN A 35 -5.19 -3.74 16.16
CA GLN A 35 -5.22 -2.80 17.29
C GLN A 35 -4.92 -1.35 16.85
N PRO A 36 -5.03 -0.34 17.74
CA PRO A 36 -4.72 1.05 17.40
C PRO A 36 -3.36 1.21 16.72
N HIS A 37 -3.36 1.91 15.58
CA HIS A 37 -2.17 2.14 14.78
C HIS A 37 -1.28 3.21 15.43
N PRO A 38 0.03 2.96 15.63
CA PRO A 38 0.95 4.01 16.06
C PRO A 38 1.02 5.12 15.01
N THR A 39 0.84 6.38 15.41
CA THR A 39 0.81 7.51 14.47
C THR A 39 2.20 7.88 13.94
N THR A 40 3.26 7.59 14.70
CA THR A 40 4.64 7.92 14.33
C THR A 40 5.56 6.76 14.64
N TRP A 41 6.55 6.54 13.78
CA TRP A 41 7.60 5.55 14.02
C TRP A 41 8.52 6.00 15.15
N SER A 42 8.87 5.10 16.06
CA SER A 42 9.84 5.31 17.14
C SER A 42 10.60 4.02 17.43
N SER A 43 11.87 4.13 17.87
CA SER A 43 12.64 2.99 18.37
C SER A 43 12.02 2.36 19.62
N GLU A 44 11.29 3.17 20.38
CA GLU A 44 10.65 2.79 21.65
C GLU A 44 9.35 2.01 21.48
N LEU A 45 8.81 1.92 20.25
CA LEU A 45 7.66 1.07 19.96
C LEU A 45 8.00 -0.39 20.29
N ASP A 46 7.06 -1.11 20.88
CA ASP A 46 7.23 -2.56 21.06
C ASP A 46 7.19 -3.30 19.71
N ASP A 47 7.51 -4.60 19.71
CA ASP A 47 7.56 -5.37 18.47
C ASP A 47 6.19 -5.50 17.78
N PHE A 48 5.08 -5.54 18.54
CA PHE A 48 3.74 -5.58 17.98
C PHE A 48 3.34 -4.25 17.34
N GLU A 49 3.69 -3.14 17.97
CA GLU A 49 3.50 -1.78 17.46
C GLU A 49 4.36 -1.53 16.21
N LYS A 50 5.64 -1.91 16.24
CA LYS A 50 6.53 -1.85 15.07
C LYS A 50 5.96 -2.66 13.92
N PHE A 51 5.57 -3.90 14.20
CA PHE A 51 4.97 -4.80 13.21
C PHE A 51 3.72 -4.18 12.61
N ARG A 52 2.78 -3.73 13.45
CA ARG A 52 1.53 -3.11 13.01
C ARG A 52 1.75 -1.83 12.21
N TYR A 53 2.70 -0.98 12.62
CA TYR A 53 3.08 0.21 11.86
C TYR A 53 3.53 -0.20 10.46
N ILE A 54 4.46 -1.15 10.39
CA ILE A 54 5.07 -1.60 9.14
C ILE A 54 4.05 -2.22 8.19
N VAL A 55 3.27 -3.19 8.66
CA VAL A 55 2.34 -3.95 7.81
C VAL A 55 1.20 -3.07 7.32
N ASN A 56 0.72 -2.10 8.10
CA ASN A 56 -0.30 -1.17 7.65
C ASN A 56 0.20 -0.32 6.46
N TYR A 57 1.45 0.16 6.49
CA TYR A 57 2.04 0.89 5.37
C TYR A 57 2.25 0.01 4.12
N PHE A 58 2.61 -1.26 4.28
CA PHE A 58 2.82 -2.17 3.16
C PHE A 58 1.53 -2.71 2.54
N THR A 59 0.51 -2.98 3.36
CA THR A 59 -0.63 -3.81 2.94
C THR A 59 -1.96 -3.06 2.91
N ARG A 60 -2.05 -1.89 3.55
CA ARG A 60 -3.33 -1.18 3.75
C ARG A 60 -3.33 0.30 3.35
N MET A 61 -2.17 0.85 3.02
CA MET A 61 -2.05 2.27 2.72
C MET A 61 -2.77 2.66 1.42
N ARG A 62 -3.57 3.71 1.53
CA ARG A 62 -4.15 4.44 0.41
C ARG A 62 -3.77 5.91 0.49
N PHE A 63 -4.20 6.54 1.56
CA PHE A 63 -4.10 7.96 1.76
C PHE A 63 -3.12 8.32 2.89
N LEU A 64 -2.63 9.55 2.81
CA LEU A 64 -1.92 10.25 3.86
C LEU A 64 -2.74 11.47 4.30
N THR A 65 -2.67 11.80 5.58
CA THR A 65 -3.20 13.07 6.12
C THR A 65 -2.32 14.25 5.69
N SER A 66 -2.77 15.49 5.97
CA SER A 66 -1.97 16.71 5.74
C SER A 66 -0.61 16.69 6.44
N ASP A 67 -0.52 16.00 7.57
CA ASP A 67 0.71 15.84 8.36
C ASP A 67 1.51 14.59 7.94
N ASN A 68 1.23 14.07 6.75
CA ASN A 68 1.85 12.90 6.13
C ASN A 68 1.74 11.61 6.96
N LYS A 69 0.67 11.46 7.75
CA LYS A 69 0.40 10.24 8.53
C LYS A 69 -0.50 9.29 7.76
N LEU A 70 -0.42 8.00 8.06
CA LEU A 70 -1.24 6.98 7.41
C LEU A 70 -2.73 7.16 7.76
N GLU A 71 -3.58 7.25 6.74
CA GLU A 71 -5.03 7.22 6.89
C GLU A 71 -5.56 5.83 6.50
N LEU A 72 -6.28 5.17 7.42
CA LEU A 72 -6.74 3.78 7.30
C LEU A 72 -8.24 3.62 7.04
N ASN A 73 -9.03 4.67 7.27
CA ASN A 73 -10.49 4.63 7.17
C ASN A 73 -11.00 4.98 5.77
N ALA A 74 -10.32 5.90 5.06
CA ALA A 74 -10.70 6.29 3.72
C ALA A 74 -10.37 5.20 2.68
N LYS A 75 -11.39 4.72 1.96
CA LYS A 75 -11.29 3.59 1.00
C LYS A 75 -11.71 3.93 -0.44
N GLY A 76 -12.19 5.15 -0.68
CA GLY A 76 -12.78 5.58 -1.95
C GLY A 76 -11.76 5.92 -3.05
N ALA A 77 -12.26 6.53 -4.12
CA ALA A 77 -11.45 7.08 -5.19
C ALA A 77 -10.71 8.35 -4.74
N VAL A 78 -9.74 8.81 -5.53
CA VAL A 78 -8.95 10.03 -5.20
C VAL A 78 -9.85 11.27 -5.06
N THR A 79 -10.90 11.38 -5.87
CA THR A 79 -11.85 12.51 -5.86
C THR A 79 -12.69 12.61 -4.59
N ASP A 80 -12.78 11.52 -3.82
CA ASP A 80 -13.68 11.44 -2.66
C ASP A 80 -13.06 12.07 -1.40
N SER A 81 -11.82 12.58 -1.49
CA SER A 81 -11.15 13.22 -0.37
C SER A 81 -10.49 14.54 -0.75
N GLN A 82 -11.02 15.65 -0.22
CA GLN A 82 -10.44 16.99 -0.42
C GLN A 82 -9.23 17.28 0.49
N THR A 83 -9.07 16.53 1.59
CA THR A 83 -8.05 16.79 2.62
C THR A 83 -6.97 15.72 2.69
N LEU A 84 -7.16 14.58 2.02
CA LEU A 84 -6.19 13.48 2.03
C LEU A 84 -5.39 13.43 0.73
N THR A 85 -4.13 13.05 0.86
CA THR A 85 -3.22 12.91 -0.28
C THR A 85 -3.03 11.43 -0.60
N PRO A 86 -3.31 10.95 -1.83
CA PRO A 86 -2.91 9.61 -2.24
C PRO A 86 -1.40 9.44 -2.02
N TRP A 87 -0.96 8.33 -1.42
CA TRP A 87 0.44 8.20 -0.98
C TRP A 87 1.47 8.43 -2.09
N PHE A 88 1.12 8.11 -3.34
CA PHE A 88 1.98 8.26 -4.51
C PHE A 88 2.11 9.72 -5.01
N ASN A 89 1.21 10.61 -4.58
CA ASN A 89 1.29 12.05 -4.86
C ASN A 89 2.19 12.79 -3.87
N HIS A 90 2.63 12.14 -2.79
CA HIS A 90 3.58 12.75 -1.85
C HIS A 90 4.87 13.16 -2.61
N PRO A 91 5.43 14.38 -2.41
CA PRO A 91 6.54 14.89 -3.22
C PRO A 91 7.77 13.98 -3.31
N LYS A 92 8.13 13.29 -2.21
CA LYS A 92 9.23 12.31 -2.17
C LYS A 92 8.99 11.08 -3.06
N ILE A 93 7.73 10.67 -3.23
CA ILE A 93 7.35 9.52 -4.05
C ILE A 93 7.08 9.96 -5.49
N ALA A 94 6.41 11.09 -5.69
CA ALA A 94 6.08 11.60 -7.02
C ALA A 94 7.33 11.79 -7.90
N LYS A 95 8.47 12.12 -7.27
CA LYS A 95 9.78 12.31 -7.92
C LYS A 95 10.67 11.05 -7.91
N THR A 96 10.12 9.87 -7.63
CA THR A 96 10.89 8.63 -7.60
C THR A 96 11.53 8.32 -8.96
N LYS A 97 12.75 7.76 -8.92
CA LYS A 97 13.42 7.25 -10.13
C LYS A 97 13.07 5.79 -10.42
N HIS A 98 12.56 5.06 -9.42
CA HIS A 98 12.21 3.65 -9.49
C HIS A 98 10.79 3.45 -10.02
N ASN A 99 10.56 2.37 -10.75
CA ASN A 99 9.18 1.94 -11.00
C ASN A 99 8.65 1.30 -9.71
N ILE A 100 7.49 1.77 -9.23
CA ILE A 100 6.77 1.18 -8.11
C ILE A 100 5.53 0.53 -8.67
N ILE A 101 5.35 -0.76 -8.39
CA ILE A 101 4.19 -1.55 -8.83
C ILE A 101 3.43 -1.96 -7.57
N PHE A 102 2.12 -1.72 -7.52
CA PHE A 102 1.30 -2.04 -6.34
C PHE A 102 -0.14 -2.42 -6.71
N GLY A 103 -0.88 -2.95 -5.73
CA GLY A 103 -2.29 -3.29 -5.85
C GLY A 103 -3.10 -2.78 -4.65
N HIS A 104 -4.06 -3.57 -4.16
CA HIS A 104 -4.90 -3.32 -2.97
C HIS A 104 -5.95 -2.19 -3.08
N TRP A 105 -5.72 -1.18 -3.93
CA TRP A 105 -6.58 -0.03 -4.05
C TRP A 105 -7.39 -0.03 -5.34
N ALA A 106 -8.30 -1.01 -5.47
CA ALA A 106 -9.20 -1.18 -6.61
C ALA A 106 -9.96 0.09 -7.05
N ALA A 107 -10.35 0.96 -6.10
CA ALA A 107 -11.04 2.22 -6.39
C ALA A 107 -10.21 3.24 -7.21
N LEU A 108 -8.90 3.02 -7.36
CA LEU A 108 -8.06 3.79 -8.29
C LEU A 108 -8.27 3.38 -9.75
N GLU A 109 -8.74 2.16 -10.01
CA GLU A 109 -8.86 1.59 -11.36
C GLU A 109 -7.57 1.69 -12.18
N GLY A 110 -6.41 1.52 -11.53
CA GLY A 110 -5.11 1.65 -12.19
C GLY A 110 -4.62 3.09 -12.42
N LYS A 111 -5.39 4.12 -12.05
CA LYS A 111 -5.10 5.52 -12.35
C LYS A 111 -4.29 6.17 -11.22
N THR A 112 -3.01 6.41 -11.49
CA THR A 112 -2.10 7.10 -10.54
C THR A 112 -1.69 8.49 -11.01
N GLY A 113 -1.78 8.77 -12.31
CA GLY A 113 -1.25 10.01 -12.91
C GLY A 113 0.29 10.11 -12.90
N ASN A 114 1.00 9.05 -12.48
CA ASN A 114 2.45 9.04 -12.40
C ASN A 114 3.04 7.90 -13.26
N PRO A 115 3.89 8.19 -14.26
CA PRO A 115 4.44 7.17 -15.18
C PRO A 115 5.42 6.17 -14.52
N LYS A 116 5.82 6.42 -13.27
CA LYS A 116 6.68 5.53 -12.48
C LYS A 116 5.91 4.75 -11.41
N VAL A 117 4.62 5.00 -11.23
CA VAL A 117 3.80 4.33 -10.21
C VAL A 117 2.65 3.60 -10.90
N HIS A 118 2.70 2.27 -10.90
CA HIS A 118 1.79 1.39 -11.64
C HIS A 118 0.85 0.69 -10.66
N ALA A 119 -0.44 1.04 -10.70
CA ALA A 119 -1.47 0.36 -9.94
C ALA A 119 -2.07 -0.78 -10.79
N LEU A 120 -1.94 -2.03 -10.32
CA LEU A 120 -2.42 -3.21 -11.05
C LEU A 120 -3.75 -3.76 -10.49
N ASP A 121 -4.16 -3.31 -9.31
CA ASP A 121 -5.47 -3.67 -8.77
C ASP A 121 -6.56 -2.84 -9.48
N THR A 122 -7.16 -3.45 -10.49
CA THR A 122 -8.29 -2.94 -11.26
C THR A 122 -9.60 -3.64 -10.91
N GLY A 123 -9.67 -4.28 -9.74
CA GLY A 123 -10.92 -4.75 -9.16
C GLY A 123 -11.54 -5.97 -9.84
N CYS A 124 -10.74 -6.93 -10.33
CA CYS A 124 -11.23 -8.16 -10.97
C CYS A 124 -12.31 -8.90 -10.16
N VAL A 125 -12.10 -9.06 -8.85
CA VAL A 125 -13.05 -9.72 -7.93
C VAL A 125 -14.37 -8.94 -7.75
N TRP A 126 -14.39 -7.66 -8.13
CA TRP A 126 -15.57 -6.81 -8.11
C TRP A 126 -16.31 -6.76 -9.46
N GLY A 127 -15.97 -7.67 -10.39
CA GLY A 127 -16.58 -7.72 -11.73
C GLY A 127 -15.92 -6.79 -12.75
N ASN A 128 -14.78 -6.17 -12.41
CA ASN A 128 -14.02 -5.35 -13.35
C ASN A 128 -12.93 -6.19 -14.04
N THR A 129 -11.67 -5.79 -13.98
CA THR A 129 -10.61 -6.37 -14.84
C THR A 129 -9.45 -6.87 -13.98
N MET A 130 -8.74 -7.88 -14.45
CA MET A 130 -7.41 -8.25 -13.97
C MET A 130 -6.37 -7.60 -14.88
N THR A 131 -5.53 -6.73 -14.30
CA THR A 131 -4.43 -6.08 -15.04
C THR A 131 -3.12 -6.82 -14.83
N LEU A 132 -2.49 -7.23 -15.93
CA LEU A 132 -1.14 -7.78 -15.95
C LEU A 132 -0.19 -6.76 -16.60
N MET A 133 1.06 -6.76 -16.16
CA MET A 133 2.10 -5.88 -16.68
C MET A 133 3.36 -6.69 -17.00
N GLU A 134 3.80 -6.63 -18.25
CA GLU A 134 5.11 -7.14 -18.66
C GLU A 134 6.20 -6.16 -18.16
N LEU A 135 7.12 -6.61 -17.31
CA LEU A 135 8.05 -5.71 -16.62
C LEU A 135 9.06 -5.03 -17.55
N SER A 136 9.50 -5.72 -18.61
CA SER A 136 10.53 -5.22 -19.54
C SER A 136 10.01 -4.08 -20.42
N THR A 137 8.84 -4.27 -21.02
CA THR A 137 8.23 -3.32 -21.96
C THR A 137 7.22 -2.38 -21.30
N LYS A 138 6.74 -2.75 -20.11
CA LYS A 138 5.60 -2.13 -19.41
C LYS A 138 4.27 -2.28 -20.15
N LYS A 139 4.19 -3.23 -21.09
CA LYS A 139 2.94 -3.55 -21.79
C LYS A 139 1.90 -4.03 -20.80
N ILE A 140 0.70 -3.47 -20.92
CA ILE A 140 -0.46 -3.84 -20.11
C ILE A 140 -1.32 -4.84 -20.89
N ILE A 141 -1.73 -5.90 -20.20
CA ILE A 141 -2.70 -6.90 -20.67
C ILE A 141 -3.88 -6.87 -19.70
N LEU A 142 -5.10 -6.86 -20.24
CA LEU A 142 -6.33 -6.73 -19.48
C LEU A 142 -7.20 -7.96 -19.72
N GLU A 143 -7.51 -8.67 -18.65
CA GLU A 143 -8.42 -9.82 -18.69
C GLU A 143 -9.71 -9.48 -17.93
N LYS A 144 -10.84 -9.51 -18.63
CA LYS A 144 -12.15 -9.19 -18.02
C LYS A 144 -12.54 -10.25 -17.01
N SER A 145 -13.14 -9.82 -15.90
CA SER A 145 -13.74 -10.74 -14.94
C SER A 145 -14.89 -11.53 -15.58
N LEU A 146 -15.04 -12.79 -15.16
CA LEU A 146 -16.20 -13.62 -15.49
C LEU A 146 -17.39 -13.33 -14.57
N LEU A 147 -17.19 -12.54 -13.51
CA LEU A 147 -18.26 -12.11 -12.63
C LEU A 147 -19.08 -11.04 -13.34
N SER A 148 -20.40 -11.20 -13.35
CA SER A 148 -21.31 -10.14 -13.75
C SER A 148 -21.10 -8.93 -12.83
N SER A 149 -20.84 -7.76 -13.40
CA SER A 149 -20.83 -6.50 -12.66
C SER A 149 -22.18 -6.35 -11.95
N LYS A 150 -22.16 -6.13 -10.63
CA LYS A 150 -23.37 -5.79 -9.87
C LYS A 150 -23.96 -4.47 -10.33
#